data_AF-A0A9D9W7Y3-F1
#
_entry.id   AF-A0A9D9W7Y3-F1
#
_cell.length_a   1.000
_cell.length_b   1.000
_cell.length_c   1.000
_cell.angle_alpha   90.00
_cell.angle_beta   90.00
_cell.angle_gamma   90.00
#
_symmetry.space_group_name_H-M   'P 1'
#
loop_
_entity.id
_entity.type
_entity.pdbx_description
1 polymer ?
#
loop_
_entity_poly.entity_id
_entity_poly.type
_entity_poly.pdbx_seq_one_letter_code
_entity_poly.pdbx_strand_id
1 'polypeptide(L)' 'MKIKDIISILEEMAPLGYAEDFDNVGLLIGNQETAVSGVLVCHDALEQVIEEAIQESCN' A
#
# COMPACT_ATOMS: atom_id res chain seq x y z
N MET A 1 -6.22 -9.11 9.14
CA MET A 1 -5.05 -9.02 8.24
C MET A 1 -4.31 -7.75 8.61
N LYS A 2 -2.99 -7.80 8.71
CA LYS A 2 -2.14 -6.64 8.93
C LYS A 2 -1.50 -6.19 7.62
N ILE A 3 -1.01 -4.96 7.55
CA ILE A 3 -0.32 -4.43 6.36
C ILE A 3 0.81 -5.37 5.91
N LYS A 4 1.61 -5.92 6.83
CA LYS A 4 2.68 -6.88 6.48
C LYS A 4 2.19 -8.15 5.77
N ASP A 5 0.98 -8.60 6.09
CA ASP A 5 0.42 -9.80 5.48
C ASP A 5 0.07 -9.50 4.01
N ILE A 6 -0.44 -8.29 3.72
CA ILE A 6 -0.73 -7.82 2.35
C ILE A 6 0.56 -7.63 1.55
N ILE A 7 1.57 -6.97 2.15
CA ILE A 7 2.89 -6.78 1.52
C ILE A 7 3.47 -8.13 1.10
N SER A 8 3.40 -9.14 1.97
CA SER A 8 3.91 -10.48 1.66
C SER A 8 3.24 -11.08 0.42
N ILE A 9 1.92 -10.92 0.26
CA ILE A 9 1.17 -11.38 -0.91
C ILE A 9 1.58 -10.61 -2.17
N LEU A 10 1.73 -9.28 -2.07
CA LEU A 10 2.17 -8.46 -3.19
C LEU A 10 3.58 -8.83 -3.65
N GLU A 11 4.50 -9.08 -2.73
CA GLU A 11 5.89 -9.46 -3.03
C GLU A 11 6.03 -10.87 -3.60
N GLU A 12 5.09 -11.79 -3.32
CA GLU A 12 5.02 -13.09 -4.01
C GLU A 12 4.73 -12.93 -5.51
N MET A 13 3.92 -11.94 -5.88
CA MET A 13 3.56 -11.64 -7.27
C MET A 13 4.56 -10.71 -7.96
N ALA A 14 5.08 -9.74 -7.22
CA ALA A 14 5.98 -8.69 -7.69
C ALA A 14 7.08 -8.43 -6.63
N PRO A 15 8.14 -9.25 -6.62
CA PRO A 15 9.28 -9.05 -5.73
C PRO A 15 9.87 -7.64 -5.82
N LEU A 16 10.20 -7.04 -4.67
CA LEU A 16 10.81 -5.70 -4.62
C LEU A 16 12.10 -5.59 -5.44
N GLY A 17 12.87 -6.68 -5.54
CA GLY A 17 14.11 -6.72 -6.32
C GLY A 17 13.94 -6.57 -7.84
N TYR A 18 12.70 -6.51 -8.34
CA TYR A 18 12.41 -6.19 -9.75
C TYR A 18 12.37 -4.69 -10.01
N ALA A 19 12.24 -3.86 -8.98
CA ALA A 19 12.30 -2.41 -9.12
C ALA A 19 13.74 -1.96 -9.42
N GLU A 20 13.87 -0.85 -10.15
CA GLU A 20 15.16 -0.20 -10.39
C GLU A 20 15.71 0.41 -9.09
N ASP A 21 17.02 0.61 -9.02
CA ASP A 21 17.72 1.07 -7.81
C ASP A 21 17.33 2.47 -7.34
N PHE A 22 16.83 3.31 -8.26
CA PHE A 22 16.34 4.66 -7.98
C PHE A 22 14.85 4.73 -7.62
N ASP A 23 14.12 3.61 -7.68
CA ASP A 23 12.69 3.59 -7.40
C ASP A 23 12.40 3.62 -5.90
N ASN A 24 11.28 4.23 -5.51
CA ASN A 24 10.86 4.34 -4.12
C ASN A 24 9.58 3.54 -3.91
N VAL A 25 9.74 2.23 -3.66
CA VAL A 25 8.66 1.24 -3.62
C VAL A 25 8.54 0.56 -2.25
N GLY A 26 7.46 -0.19 -2.06
CA GLY A 26 7.13 -0.87 -0.80
C GLY A 26 6.24 -0.01 0.09
N LEU A 27 6.37 -0.16 1.42
CA LEU A 27 5.62 0.65 2.37
C LEU A 27 6.32 2.01 2.59
N LEU A 28 5.80 3.06 1.95
CA LEU A 28 6.40 4.40 2.03
C LEU A 28 6.02 5.14 3.31
N ILE A 29 4.77 5.02 3.75
CA ILE A 29 4.24 5.68 4.95
C ILE A 29 3.28 4.71 5.66
N GLY A 30 3.40 4.61 6.98
CA GLY A 30 2.51 3.82 7.82
C GLY A 30 3.26 2.87 8.75
N ASN A 31 2.54 1.86 9.26
CA ASN A 31 3.08 0.85 10.16
C ASN A 31 2.64 -0.55 9.72
N GLN A 32 3.61 -1.44 9.50
CA GLN A 32 3.39 -2.82 9.06
C GLN A 32 2.50 -3.64 10.00
N GLU A 33 2.43 -3.27 11.28
CA GLU A 33 1.62 -3.95 12.30
C GLU A 33 0.17 -3.44 12.36
N THR A 34 -0.18 -2.38 11.62
CA THR A 34 -1.54 -1.84 11.54
C THR A 34 -2.51 -2.87 10.97
N ALA A 35 -3.68 -2.99 11.60
CA ALA A 35 -4.79 -3.79 11.10
C ALA A 35 -5.50 -3.06 9.95
N VAL A 36 -5.73 -3.77 8.85
CA VAL A 36 -6.31 -3.24 7.62
C VAL A 36 -7.83 -3.47 7.60
N SER A 37 -8.59 -2.43 7.27
CA SER A 37 -10.04 -2.43 7.06
C SER A 37 -10.42 -2.46 5.58
N GLY A 38 -9.58 -1.96 4.69
CA GLY A 38 -9.83 -1.91 3.25
C GLY A 38 -8.60 -1.48 2.46
N VAL A 39 -8.57 -1.81 1.16
CA VAL A 39 -7.47 -1.46 0.25
C VAL A 39 -8.03 -0.66 -0.92
N LEU A 40 -7.48 0.53 -1.15
CA LEU A 40 -7.76 1.35 -2.34
C LEU A 40 -6.53 1.33 -3.26
N VAL A 41 -6.73 0.98 -4.53
CA VAL A 41 -5.67 0.93 -5.54
C VAL A 41 -5.78 2.16 -6.45
N CYS A 42 -4.70 2.91 -6.59
CA CYS A 42 -4.65 4.13 -7.42
C CYS A 42 -3.34 4.24 -8.20
N HIS A 43 -3.35 5.09 -9.24
CA HIS A 43 -2.13 5.46 -9.96
C HIS A 43 -1.39 6.61 -9.27
N ASP A 44 -2.12 7.67 -8.88
CA ASP A 44 -1.60 8.82 -8.17
C ASP A 44 -2.33 9.03 -6.84
N ALA A 45 -1.57 9.14 -5.74
CA ALA A 45 -2.11 9.38 -4.40
C ALA A 45 -2.36 10.88 -4.14
N LEU A 46 -3.19 11.52 -4.98
CA LEU A 46 -3.60 12.91 -4.82
C LEU A 46 -4.58 13.08 -3.65
N GLU A 47 -4.77 14.31 -3.18
CA GLU A 47 -5.62 14.62 -2.02
C GLU A 47 -7.05 14.10 -2.17
N GLN A 48 -7.58 14.11 -3.40
CA GLN A 48 -8.92 13.58 -3.69
C GLN A 48 -9.04 12.07 -3.49
N VAL A 49 -7.97 11.32 -3.80
CA VAL A 49 -7.91 9.86 -3.61
C VAL A 49 -7.77 9.54 -2.12
N ILE A 50 -7.04 10.36 -1.38
CA ILE A 50 -6.96 10.22 0.09
C ILE A 50 -8.33 10.48 0.72
N GLU A 51 -9.06 11.49 0.25
CA GLU A 51 -10.43 11.77 0.71
C GLU A 51 -11.39 10.62 0.40
N GLU A 52 -11.28 10.00 -0.79
CA GLU A 52 -12.03 8.78 -1.15
C GLU A 52 -11.71 7.63 -0.17
N ALA A 53 -10.43 7.38 0.12
CA ALA A 53 -10.03 6.34 1.06
C ALA A 53 -10.62 6.57 2.46
N ILE A 54 -10.67 7.83 2.93
CA ILE A 54 -11.29 8.19 4.21
C ILE A 54 -12.80 7.93 4.18
N GLN A 55 -13.50 8.32 3.11
CA GLN A 55 -14.95 8.14 2.96
C GLN A 55 -15.34 6.66 2.94
N GLU A 56 -14.55 5.83 2.25
CA GLU A 56 -14.75 4.38 2.16
C GLU A 56 -14.17 3.62 3.38
N SER A 57 -13.59 4.32 4.36
CA SER A 57 -12.97 3.72 5.55
C SER A 57 -11.87 2.69 5.23
N CYS A 58 -11.05 2.97 4.21
CA CYS A 58 -9.87 2.19 3.82
C CYS A 58 -8.62 2.69 4.56
N ASN A 59 -7.76 1.77 5.03
CA ASN A 59 -6.53 2.10 5.78
C ASN A 59 -5.37 1.11 5.58
#